data_AF-A0A090QVV2-F1
#
_entry.id   AF-A0A090QVV2-F1
#
_cell.length_a   1.000
_cell.length_b   1.000
_cell.length_c   1.000
_cell.angle_alpha   90.00
_cell.angle_beta   90.00
_cell.angle_gamma   90.00
#
_symmetry.space_group_name_H-M   'P 1'
#
loop_
_entity.id
_entity.type
_entity.pdbx_description
1 polymer ?
#
loop_
_entity_poly.entity_id
_entity_poly.type
_entity_poly.pdbx_seq_one_letter_code
_entity_poly.pdbx_strand_id
1 'polypeptide(L)'
;MISDIGGAGRLLGLFSIDSIVRKMQLDFSGIFDDGLAFNYIRGSGRIENGQFETSDIKMQALAGDMFIQGSANLVNETVDAHVKFIPDFTSGIPVLTAFAVAPQAAIYVFAISTVLSPVVDVFTQVNYLVKGPIDSPTVTEQSRFTGEYKVPESLQRQESSKQK
;
A
#
# COMPACT_ATOMS: atom_id res chain seq x y z
N MET A 1 -18.74 7.25 -58.76
CA MET A 1 -19.53 7.19 -57.51
C MET A 1 -19.81 5.71 -57.30
N ILE A 2 -19.34 4.97 -56.29
CA ILE A 2 -18.85 5.27 -54.94
C ILE A 2 -17.76 4.22 -54.63
N SER A 3 -16.72 4.65 -53.91
CA SER A 3 -15.71 3.78 -53.30
C SER A 3 -16.33 3.11 -52.07
N ASP A 4 -16.28 1.78 -51.94
CA ASP A 4 -16.52 1.13 -50.65
C ASP A 4 -15.26 0.38 -50.22
N ILE A 5 -14.49 1.14 -49.44
CA ILE A 5 -13.36 0.76 -48.61
C ILE A 5 -13.85 -0.26 -47.58
N GLY A 6 -13.10 -1.34 -47.34
CA GLY A 6 -13.44 -2.19 -46.20
C GLY A 6 -12.48 -3.33 -45.87
N GLY A 7 -11.65 -3.78 -46.82
CA GLY A 7 -10.59 -4.76 -46.54
C GLY A 7 -9.52 -4.26 -45.55
N ALA A 8 -9.45 -2.94 -45.32
CA ALA A 8 -8.55 -2.30 -44.36
C ALA A 8 -9.14 -2.15 -42.94
N GLY A 9 -10.43 -2.45 -42.72
CA GLY A 9 -11.10 -2.26 -41.42
C GLY A 9 -10.94 -3.41 -40.42
N ARG A 10 -10.51 -4.59 -40.86
CA ARG A 10 -10.35 -5.77 -39.98
C ARG A 10 -8.92 -6.04 -39.53
N LEU A 11 -7.94 -5.36 -40.12
CA LEU A 11 -6.51 -5.60 -39.83
C LEU A 11 -5.90 -4.56 -38.88
N LEU A 12 -6.63 -3.49 -38.54
CA LEU A 12 -6.19 -2.51 -37.54
C LEU A 12 -6.54 -2.90 -36.09
N GLY A 13 -7.30 -3.99 -35.87
CA GLY A 13 -7.69 -4.45 -34.53
C GLY A 13 -6.68 -5.37 -33.84
N LEU A 14 -5.69 -5.90 -34.56
CA LEU A 14 -4.79 -6.96 -34.04
C LEU A 14 -3.39 -6.46 -33.65
N PHE A 15 -3.09 -5.17 -33.82
CA PHE A 15 -1.76 -4.64 -33.54
C PHE A 15 -1.66 -3.58 -32.43
N SER A 16 -2.74 -3.22 -31.72
CA SER A 16 -2.65 -2.22 -30.64
C SER A 16 -2.99 -2.70 -29.23
N ILE A 17 -3.71 -3.80 -29.02
CA ILE A 17 -4.07 -4.24 -27.66
C ILE A 17 -3.07 -5.25 -27.08
N ASP A 18 -2.57 -6.16 -27.90
CA ASP A 18 -1.67 -7.23 -27.46
C ASP A 18 -0.34 -6.70 -26.90
N SER A 19 0.13 -5.57 -27.46
CA SER A 19 1.36 -4.90 -27.03
C SER A 19 1.19 -3.99 -25.80
N ILE A 20 -0.05 -3.55 -25.52
CA ILE A 20 -0.36 -2.77 -24.30
C ILE A 20 -0.57 -3.72 -23.12
N VAL A 21 -1.24 -4.86 -23.32
CA VAL A 21 -1.47 -5.87 -22.26
C VAL A 21 -0.15 -6.47 -21.75
N ARG A 22 0.82 -6.74 -22.62
CA ARG A 22 2.16 -7.22 -22.19
C ARG A 22 2.97 -6.19 -21.40
N LYS A 23 2.71 -4.88 -21.56
CA LYS A 23 3.35 -3.82 -20.75
C LYS A 23 2.57 -3.51 -19.46
N MET A 24 1.31 -3.95 -19.37
CA MET A 24 0.50 -3.92 -18.15
C MET A 24 0.62 -5.21 -17.31
N GLN A 25 1.30 -6.24 -17.82
CA GLN A 25 1.93 -7.23 -16.97
C GLN A 25 3.08 -6.52 -16.26
N LEU A 26 2.71 -5.81 -15.21
CA LEU A 26 3.58 -5.18 -14.26
C LEU A 26 4.53 -6.26 -13.75
N ASP A 27 5.74 -6.25 -14.26
CA ASP A 27 6.88 -6.89 -13.62
C ASP A 27 7.15 -6.12 -12.33
N PHE A 28 6.33 -6.39 -11.32
CA PHE A 28 6.44 -5.81 -10.00
C PHE A 28 7.52 -6.49 -9.16
N SER A 29 8.24 -7.48 -9.73
CA SER A 29 9.37 -8.08 -9.02
C SER A 29 10.40 -7.01 -8.63
N GLY A 30 10.62 -6.01 -9.49
CA GLY A 30 11.55 -4.91 -9.23
C GLY A 30 11.05 -3.76 -8.36
N ILE A 31 9.74 -3.60 -8.08
CA ILE A 31 9.28 -2.48 -7.23
C ILE A 31 9.39 -2.78 -5.73
N PHE A 32 9.62 -4.04 -5.36
CA PHE A 32 9.82 -4.46 -3.98
C PHE A 32 11.27 -4.82 -3.67
N ASP A 33 12.12 -4.97 -4.70
CA ASP A 33 13.57 -5.18 -4.55
C ASP A 33 14.29 -3.94 -4.01
N ASP A 34 13.74 -2.73 -4.23
CA ASP A 34 14.31 -1.45 -3.80
C ASP A 34 13.88 -1.02 -2.38
N GLY A 35 13.11 -1.85 -1.67
CA GLY A 35 12.57 -1.55 -0.34
C GLY A 35 11.17 -0.91 -0.36
N LEU A 36 10.74 -0.34 0.76
CA LEU A 36 9.39 0.21 0.93
C LEU A 36 9.35 1.68 0.47
N ALA A 37 8.52 1.99 -0.54
CA ALA A 37 8.31 3.37 -0.97
C ALA A 37 7.71 4.25 0.15
N PHE A 38 8.38 5.37 0.46
CA PHE A 38 7.99 6.28 1.53
C PHE A 38 8.05 7.76 1.12
N ASN A 39 7.20 8.56 1.77
CA ASN A 39 7.16 10.01 1.60
C ASN A 39 8.17 10.70 2.51
N TYR A 40 8.19 10.33 3.80
CA TYR A 40 9.14 10.87 4.76
C TYR A 40 9.40 9.91 5.93
N ILE A 41 10.56 10.11 6.54
CA ILE A 41 10.92 9.60 7.87
C ILE A 41 11.25 10.82 8.74
N ARG A 42 10.66 10.90 9.94
CA ARG A 42 10.92 11.97 10.91
C ARG A 42 10.97 11.39 12.31
N GLY A 43 11.81 11.95 13.16
CA GLY A 43 11.94 11.53 14.55
C GLY A 43 13.20 12.13 15.16
N SER A 44 13.46 11.78 16.41
CA SER A 44 14.68 12.08 17.12
C SER A 44 15.39 10.79 17.51
N GLY A 45 16.67 10.92 17.84
CA GLY A 45 17.44 9.80 18.33
C GLY A 45 18.81 10.25 18.79
N ARG A 46 19.46 9.38 19.55
CA ARG A 46 20.78 9.62 20.11
C ARG A 46 21.74 8.58 19.55
N ILE A 47 22.92 9.03 19.12
CA ILE A 47 24.01 8.15 18.71
C ILE A 47 25.15 8.32 19.71
N GLU A 48 25.53 7.24 20.37
CA GLU A 48 26.68 7.19 21.27
C GLU A 48 27.45 5.88 21.04
N ASN A 49 28.76 5.97 20.78
CA ASN A 49 29.63 4.80 20.59
C ASN A 49 29.12 3.79 19.55
N GLY A 50 28.51 4.29 18.47
CA GLY A 50 27.93 3.44 17.43
C GLY A 50 26.61 2.78 17.81
N GLN A 51 26.02 3.09 18.96
CA GLN A 51 24.66 2.69 19.32
C GLN A 51 23.71 3.85 19.03
N PHE A 52 22.74 3.62 18.15
CA PHE A 52 21.60 4.50 17.91
C PHE A 52 20.42 4.06 18.78
N GLU A 53 19.71 5.01 19.38
CA GLU A 53 18.50 4.81 20.16
C GLU A 53 17.44 5.84 19.77
N THR A 54 16.17 5.42 19.67
CA THR A 54 15.03 6.28 19.35
C THR A 54 13.73 5.81 20.01
N SER A 55 12.79 6.72 20.20
CA SER A 55 11.45 6.45 20.74
C SER A 55 10.31 7.09 19.95
N ASP A 56 10.59 7.80 18.86
CA ASP A 56 9.61 8.67 18.19
C ASP A 56 9.78 8.75 16.67
N ILE A 57 10.42 7.76 16.03
CA ILE A 57 10.46 7.72 14.57
C ILE A 57 9.06 7.44 14.02
N LYS A 58 8.62 8.29 13.09
CA LYS A 58 7.49 8.10 12.20
C LYS A 58 7.96 7.98 10.76
N MET A 59 7.53 6.94 10.07
CA MET A 59 7.65 6.81 8.62
C MET A 59 6.27 6.82 7.98
N GLN A 60 6.06 7.67 6.98
CA GLN A 60 4.87 7.63 6.13
C GLN A 60 5.21 6.92 4.83
N ALA A 61 4.62 5.75 4.61
CA ALA A 61 4.78 4.95 3.41
C ALA A 61 3.50 4.90 2.58
N LEU A 62 3.61 4.51 1.31
CA LEU A 62 2.43 4.30 0.45
C LEU A 62 1.49 3.23 1.02
N ALA A 63 2.05 2.22 1.68
CA ALA A 63 1.29 1.13 2.31
C ALA A 63 0.66 1.51 3.66
N GLY A 64 1.06 2.64 4.27
CA GLY A 64 0.57 3.07 5.57
C GLY A 64 1.63 3.79 6.43
N ASP A 65 1.20 4.19 7.62
CA ASP A 65 2.05 4.86 8.60
C ASP A 65 2.74 3.83 9.52
N MET A 66 4.02 4.05 9.81
CA MET A 66 4.79 3.29 10.79
C MET A 66 5.35 4.17 11.89
N PHE A 67 5.30 3.65 13.11
CA PHE A 67 5.91 4.26 14.30
C PHE A 67 6.92 3.28 14.88
N ILE A 68 8.16 3.74 15.04
CA ILE A 68 9.32 2.90 15.32
C ILE A 68 9.96 3.37 16.61
N GLN A 69 10.22 2.43 17.51
CA GLN A 69 10.93 2.64 18.77
C GLN A 69 11.95 1.52 18.95
N GLY A 70 13.15 1.83 19.42
CA GLY A 70 14.18 0.81 19.60
C GLY A 70 15.58 1.35 19.38
N SER A 71 16.45 0.46 18.92
CA SER A 71 17.89 0.71 18.85
C SER A 71 18.54 0.03 17.65
N ALA A 72 19.66 0.57 17.20
CA ALA A 72 20.51 -0.05 16.20
C ALA A 72 21.98 0.07 16.59
N ASN A 73 22.71 -1.05 16.56
CA ASN A 73 24.15 -1.07 16.70
C ASN A 73 24.76 -0.91 15.30
N LEU A 74 25.37 0.24 15.04
CA LEU A 74 25.96 0.63 13.76
C LEU A 74 27.35 0.01 13.55
N VAL A 75 27.98 -0.55 14.59
CA VAL A 75 29.28 -1.24 14.48
C VAL A 75 29.08 -2.70 14.09
N ASN A 76 28.11 -3.35 14.72
CA ASN A 76 27.76 -4.75 14.45
C ASN A 76 26.65 -4.87 13.40
N GLU A 77 26.15 -3.74 12.88
CA GLU A 77 25.08 -3.66 11.89
C GLU A 77 23.84 -4.46 12.29
N THR A 78 23.37 -4.30 13.53
CA THR A 78 22.18 -4.99 14.04
C THR A 78 21.09 -4.03 14.50
N VAL A 79 19.83 -4.42 14.35
CA VAL A 79 18.65 -3.68 14.81
C VAL A 79 17.88 -4.46 15.85
N ASP A 80 17.25 -3.73 16.77
CA ASP A 80 16.22 -4.23 17.70
C ASP A 80 15.15 -3.14 17.85
N ALA A 81 14.03 -3.31 17.16
CA ALA A 81 12.99 -2.30 17.06
C ALA A 81 11.58 -2.88 17.16
N HIS A 82 10.73 -2.16 17.87
CA HIS A 82 9.28 -2.34 17.88
C HIS A 82 8.66 -1.40 16.86
N VAL A 83 7.86 -1.97 15.95
CA VAL A 83 7.24 -1.23 14.85
C VAL A 83 5.73 -1.37 14.94
N LYS A 84 5.04 -0.25 15.15
CA LYS A 84 3.59 -0.18 15.03
C LYS A 84 3.23 0.26 13.62
N PHE A 85 2.57 -0.60 12.87
CA PHE A 85 2.12 -0.36 11.50
C PHE A 85 0.61 -0.16 11.44
N ILE A 86 0.19 0.92 10.79
CA ILE A 86 -1.20 1.26 10.51
C ILE A 86 -1.35 1.29 8.98
N PRO A 87 -1.94 0.26 8.37
CA PRO A 87 -2.11 0.20 6.92
C PRO A 87 -3.05 1.29 6.43
N ASP A 88 -2.74 1.86 5.25
CA ASP A 88 -3.67 2.74 4.55
C ASP A 88 -4.56 1.93 3.60
N PHE A 89 -5.80 1.65 4.02
CA PHE A 89 -6.79 0.93 3.20
C PHE A 89 -7.49 1.81 2.17
N THR A 90 -7.32 3.14 2.23
CA THR A 90 -7.89 4.08 1.25
C THR A 90 -7.10 4.10 -0.05
N SER A 91 -5.88 3.55 -0.04
CA SER A 91 -4.94 3.47 -1.17
C SER A 91 -5.35 2.51 -2.30
N GLY A 92 -6.52 1.87 -2.24
CA GLY A 92 -7.07 1.05 -3.34
C GLY A 92 -6.39 -0.32 -3.55
N ILE A 93 -5.33 -0.66 -2.82
CA ILE A 93 -4.60 -1.94 -2.95
C ILE A 93 -5.50 -3.18 -2.78
N PRO A 94 -6.45 -3.25 -1.82
CA PRO A 94 -7.34 -4.41 -1.70
C PRO A 94 -8.29 -4.56 -2.90
N VAL A 95 -8.67 -3.45 -3.53
CA VAL A 95 -9.57 -3.46 -4.70
C VAL A 95 -8.82 -3.89 -5.96
N LEU A 96 -7.56 -3.48 -6.10
CA LEU A 96 -6.75 -3.79 -7.29
C LEU A 96 -6.33 -5.27 -7.37
N THR A 97 -6.08 -5.92 -6.23
CA THR A 97 -5.69 -7.36 -6.22
C THR A 97 -6.83 -8.28 -6.67
N ALA A 98 -8.08 -7.97 -6.34
CA ALA A 98 -9.24 -8.71 -6.85
C ALA A 98 -9.40 -8.58 -8.39
N PHE A 99 -9.08 -7.41 -8.95
CA PHE A 99 -9.14 -7.15 -10.39
C PHE A 99 -8.10 -7.96 -11.18
N ALA A 100 -6.89 -8.10 -10.64
CA ALA A 100 -5.81 -8.85 -11.29
C ALA A 100 -6.08 -10.35 -11.42
N VAL A 101 -6.84 -10.94 -10.48
CA VAL A 101 -7.14 -12.38 -10.46
C VAL A 101 -8.37 -12.73 -11.32
N ALA A 102 -9.39 -11.86 -11.33
CA ALA A 102 -10.64 -12.12 -12.05
C ALA A 102 -11.25 -10.85 -12.67
N PRO A 103 -10.76 -10.39 -13.84
CA PRO A 103 -11.21 -9.14 -14.47
C PRO A 103 -12.71 -9.16 -14.81
N GLN A 104 -13.24 -10.30 -15.27
CA GLN A 104 -14.67 -10.45 -15.57
C GLN A 104 -15.55 -10.40 -14.31
N ALA A 105 -15.00 -10.67 -13.12
CA ALA A 105 -15.71 -10.55 -11.86
C ALA A 105 -15.73 -9.10 -11.34
N ALA A 106 -15.00 -8.18 -11.99
CA ALA A 106 -14.84 -6.81 -11.54
C ALA A 106 -16.18 -6.07 -11.38
N ILE A 107 -17.16 -6.31 -12.27
CA ILE A 107 -18.49 -5.68 -12.17
C ILE A 107 -19.22 -6.16 -10.91
N TYR A 108 -19.10 -7.45 -10.57
CA TYR A 108 -19.73 -8.02 -9.39
C TYR A 108 -19.04 -7.57 -8.10
N VAL A 109 -17.70 -7.55 -8.09
CA VAL A 109 -16.92 -7.01 -6.95
C VAL A 109 -17.21 -5.52 -6.76
N PHE A 110 -17.28 -4.74 -7.84
CA PHE A 110 -17.64 -3.32 -7.81
C PHE A 110 -19.07 -3.12 -7.31
N ALA A 111 -20.05 -3.89 -7.80
CA ALA A 111 -21.43 -3.81 -7.35
C ALA A 111 -21.60 -4.23 -5.87
N ILE A 112 -20.90 -5.26 -5.42
CA ILE A 112 -20.84 -5.68 -4.00
C ILE A 112 -20.23 -4.57 -3.15
N SER A 113 -19.13 -3.96 -3.59
CA SER A 113 -18.52 -2.83 -2.88
C SER A 113 -19.38 -1.56 -2.87
N THR A 114 -20.32 -1.43 -3.81
CA THR A 114 -21.22 -0.28 -3.92
C THR A 114 -22.51 -0.47 -3.10
N VAL A 115 -22.96 -1.72 -2.94
CA VAL A 115 -24.26 -2.06 -2.31
C VAL A 115 -24.11 -2.54 -0.87
N LEU A 116 -22.96 -3.10 -0.48
CA LEU A 116 -22.66 -3.45 0.90
C LEU A 116 -21.87 -2.33 1.58
N SER A 117 -22.58 -1.69 2.51
CA SER A 117 -22.09 -1.12 3.76
C SER A 117 -21.71 0.37 3.75
N PRO A 118 -22.02 1.11 4.83
CA PRO A 118 -21.13 2.21 5.20
C PRO A 118 -19.73 1.61 5.32
N VAL A 119 -18.71 2.22 4.69
CA VAL A 119 -17.33 1.79 4.88
C VAL A 119 -17.07 1.89 6.38
N VAL A 120 -17.15 0.76 7.08
CA VAL A 120 -16.73 0.69 8.46
C VAL A 120 -15.22 0.79 8.34
N ASP A 121 -14.66 1.91 8.77
CA ASP A 121 -13.22 2.10 8.81
C ASP A 121 -12.68 1.05 9.77
N VAL A 122 -12.24 -0.09 9.22
CA VAL A 122 -11.59 -1.12 10.00
C VAL A 122 -10.19 -0.62 10.31
N PHE A 123 -10.04 -0.02 11.49
CA PHE A 123 -8.71 0.36 11.96
C PHE A 123 -7.96 -0.92 12.29
N THR A 124 -7.04 -1.29 11.40
CA THR A 124 -6.11 -2.38 11.63
C THR A 124 -4.80 -1.78 12.12
N GLN A 125 -4.31 -2.28 13.25
CA GLN A 125 -2.97 -1.98 13.73
C GLN A 125 -2.22 -3.29 13.90
N VAL A 126 -1.01 -3.37 13.36
CA VAL A 126 -0.12 -4.53 13.52
C VAL A 126 1.14 -4.07 14.24
N ASN A 127 1.49 -4.75 15.32
CA ASN A 127 2.74 -4.50 16.04
C ASN A 127 3.74 -5.59 15.67
N TYR A 128 4.89 -5.19 15.15
CA TYR A 128 6.00 -6.05 14.79
C TYR A 128 7.20 -5.85 15.71
N LEU A 129 7.99 -6.90 15.82
CA LEU A 129 9.33 -6.89 16.38
C LEU A 129 10.30 -7.14 15.23
N VAL A 130 11.25 -6.23 15.03
CA VAL A 130 12.28 -6.30 13.99
C VAL A 130 13.63 -6.47 14.68
N LYS A 131 14.26 -7.62 14.52
CA LYS A 131 15.55 -7.95 15.15
C LYS A 131 16.52 -8.62 14.18
N GLY A 132 17.82 -8.38 14.36
CA GLY A 132 18.89 -9.08 13.65
C GLY A 132 19.77 -8.14 12.82
N PRO A 133 20.50 -8.66 11.82
CA PRO A 133 21.30 -7.86 10.90
C PRO A 133 20.45 -6.79 10.20
N ILE A 134 21.01 -5.60 9.97
CA ILE A 134 20.30 -4.46 9.37
C ILE A 134 19.93 -4.74 7.90
N ASP A 135 20.78 -5.47 7.18
CA ASP A 135 20.56 -5.86 5.79
C ASP A 135 19.53 -6.99 5.62
N SER A 136 19.37 -7.84 6.63
CA SER A 136 18.40 -8.94 6.63
C SER A 136 17.78 -9.19 8.02
N PRO A 137 16.97 -8.25 8.55
CA PRO A 137 16.37 -8.42 9.86
C PRO A 137 15.22 -9.44 9.81
N THR A 138 15.01 -10.15 10.91
CA THR A 138 13.81 -10.96 11.12
C THR A 138 12.67 -10.08 11.61
N VAL A 139 11.52 -10.15 10.94
CA VAL A 139 10.30 -9.41 11.28
C VAL A 139 9.26 -10.39 11.84
N THR A 140 8.85 -10.18 13.08
CA THR A 140 7.90 -11.06 13.79
C THR A 140 6.68 -10.26 14.21
N GLU A 141 5.49 -10.65 13.77
CA GLU A 141 4.24 -10.07 14.26
C GLU A 141 4.04 -10.43 15.75
N GLN A 142 3.91 -9.41 16.59
CA GLN A 142 3.67 -9.55 18.03
C GLN A 142 2.17 -9.54 18.33
N SER A 143 1.42 -8.66 17.67
CA SER A 143 -0.03 -8.56 17.87
C SER A 143 -0.69 -7.80 16.73
N ARG A 144 -2.01 -8.04 16.58
CA ARG A 144 -2.88 -7.36 15.64
C ARG A 144 -4.17 -6.96 16.33
N PHE A 145 -4.56 -5.71 16.13
CA PHE A 145 -5.84 -5.17 16.57
C PHE A 145 -6.66 -4.81 15.34
N THR A 146 -7.92 -5.25 15.31
CA THR A 146 -8.90 -4.87 14.29
C THR A 146 -10.13 -4.36 15.03
N GLY A 147 -10.50 -3.10 14.81
CA GLY A 147 -11.68 -2.48 15.39
C GLY A 147 -12.56 -1.84 14.33
N GLU A 148 -13.87 -1.84 14.56
CA GLU A 148 -14.83 -1.11 13.74
C GLU A 148 -14.85 0.38 14.15
N TYR A 149 -14.29 1.28 13.34
CA TYR A 149 -14.42 2.72 13.54
C TYR A 149 -15.65 3.23 12.78
N LYS A 150 -16.67 3.68 13.52
CA LYS A 150 -17.79 4.42 12.93
C LYS A 150 -17.32 5.85 12.67
N VAL A 151 -17.12 6.20 11.40
CA VAL A 151 -16.76 7.55 10.97
C VAL A 151 -17.71 8.58 11.61
N PRO A 152 -17.20 9.55 12.39
CA PRO A 152 -18.01 10.62 12.95
C PRO A 152 -18.73 11.40 11.83
N GLU A 153 -20.03 11.68 12.00
CA GLU A 153 -20.87 12.38 11.00
C GLU A 153 -20.30 13.75 10.56
N SER A 154 -19.41 14.35 11.35
CA SER A 154 -18.76 15.63 11.04
C SER A 154 -17.78 15.54 9.87
N LEU A 155 -17.10 14.39 9.68
CA LEU A 155 -16.14 14.20 8.58
C LEU A 155 -16.85 13.92 7.25
N GLN A 156 -17.97 13.20 7.28
CA GLN A 156 -18.80 12.91 6.09
C GLN A 156 -19.35 14.19 5.46
N ARG A 157 -19.74 15.17 6.29
CA ARG A 157 -20.33 16.44 5.83
C ARG A 157 -19.31 17.37 5.15
N GLN A 158 -18.03 17.26 5.52
CA GLN A 158 -16.97 18.10 4.94
C GLN A 158 -16.59 17.66 3.53
N GLU A 159 -16.57 16.36 3.22
CA GLU A 159 -16.35 15.88 1.85
C GLU A 159 -17.49 16.29 0.91
N SER A 160 -18.75 16.21 1.36
CA SER A 160 -19.90 16.64 0.56
C SER A 160 -19.90 18.14 0.24
N SER A 161 -19.28 18.96 1.10
CA SER A 161 -19.17 20.41 0.90
C SER A 161 -18.05 20.84 -0.05
N LYS A 162 -17.07 19.97 -0.35
CA LYS A 162 -16.00 20.26 -1.32
C LYS A 162 -16.38 19.95 -2.78
N GLN A 163 -17.52 19.29 -2.99
CA GLN A 163 -18.03 18.91 -4.32
C GLN A 163 -19.14 19.85 -4.83
N LYS A 164 -19.39 20.98 -4.16
CA LYS A 164 -20.39 21.98 -4.56
C LYS A 164 -19.75 23.35 -4.72
#